data_AF-A7T6A9-F1
#
_entry.id   AF-A7T6A9-F1
#
_cell.length_a   1.000
_cell.length_b   1.000
_cell.length_c   1.000
_cell.angle_alpha   90.00
_cell.angle_beta   90.00
_cell.angle_gamma   90.00
#
_symmetry.space_group_name_H-M   'P 1'
#
loop_
_entity.id
_entity.type
_entity.pdbx_description
1 polymer ?
#
loop_
_entity_poly.entity_id
_entity_poly.type
_entity_poly.pdbx_seq_one_letter_code
_entity_poly.pdbx_strand_id
1 'polypeptide(L)' 'ELKLLEKGFVLDNIAVSTLADDSGRANPKMNTAIPPYNAQKDKHATDYFTKRTVQRLLTRTQQ' A
#
# COMPACT_ATOMS: atom_id res chain seq x y z
N GLU A 1 4.48 7.12 29.60
CA GLU A 1 4.90 6.95 28.19
C GLU A 1 4.56 5.55 27.65
N LEU A 2 5.14 4.47 28.20
CA LEU A 2 4.87 3.10 27.74
C LEU A 2 3.38 2.72 27.65
N LYS A 3 2.58 3.04 28.67
CA LYS A 3 1.12 2.80 28.65
C LYS A 3 0.38 3.52 27.50
N LEU A 4 0.89 4.68 27.07
CA LEU A 4 0.28 5.45 25.97
C LEU A 4 0.66 4.84 24.61
N LEU A 5 1.91 4.38 24.47
CA LEU A 5 2.37 3.65 23.29
C LEU A 5 1.65 2.30 23.16
N GLU A 6 1.49 1.56 24.27
CA GLU A 6 0.74 0.33 24.33
C GLU A 6 -0.72 0.54 23.89
N LYS A 7 -1.37 1.59 24.42
CA LYS A 7 -2.73 1.95 24.02
C LYS A 7 -2.81 2.25 22.51
N GLY A 8 -1.85 3.01 21.97
CA GLY A 8 -1.80 3.30 20.53
C GLY A 8 -1.64 2.04 19.69
N PHE A 9 -0.69 1.18 20.05
CA PHE A 9 -0.46 -0.09 19.38
C PHE A 9 -1.72 -0.98 19.38
N VAL A 10 -2.42 -1.09 20.51
CA VAL A 10 -3.67 -1.87 20.60
C VAL A 10 -4.75 -1.30 19.68
N LEU A 11 -4.91 0.02 19.63
CA LEU A 11 -5.91 0.66 18.77
C LEU A 11 -5.59 0.46 17.28
N ASP A 12 -4.32 0.58 16.89
CA ASP A 12 -3.89 0.33 15.51
C ASP A 12 -4.17 -1.11 15.08
N ASN A 13 -3.92 -2.10 15.96
CA ASN A 13 -4.21 -3.51 15.67
C ASN A 13 -5.72 -3.77 15.51
N ILE A 14 -6.57 -3.12 16.30
CA ILE A 14 -8.03 -3.23 16.16
C ILE A 14 -8.45 -2.66 14.79
N ALA A 15 -7.96 -1.47 14.42
CA ALA A 15 -8.25 -0.86 13.13
C ALA A 15 -7.81 -1.76 11.95
N VAL A 16 -6.59 -2.32 12.03
CA VAL A 16 -6.06 -3.27 11.03
C VAL A 16 -6.94 -4.52 10.94
N SER A 17 -7.38 -5.07 12.06
CA SER A 17 -8.24 -6.26 12.08
C SER A 17 -9.59 -6.01 11.42
N THR A 18 -10.23 -4.85 11.68
CA THR A 18 -11.48 -4.47 11.04
C THR A 18 -11.32 -4.32 9.53
N LEU A 19 -10.23 -3.66 9.11
CA LEU A 19 -9.92 -3.43 7.70
C LEU A 19 -9.61 -4.75 6.96
N ALA A 20 -8.93 -5.69 7.63
CA ALA A 20 -8.63 -7.01 7.08
C ALA A 20 -9.89 -7.88 6.91
N ASP A 21 -10.83 -7.86 7.85
CA ASP A 21 -12.09 -8.59 7.73
C ASP A 21 -12.96 -8.02 6.59
N ASP A 22 -13.07 -6.69 6.48
CA ASP A 22 -13.83 -6.03 5.42
C ASP A 22 -13.23 -6.32 4.03
N SER A 23 -11.91 -6.17 3.88
CA SER A 23 -11.22 -6.50 2.62
C SER A 23 -11.16 -8.00 2.30
N GLY A 24 -11.32 -8.88 3.28
CA GLY A 24 -11.44 -10.32 3.07
C GLY A 24 -12.78 -10.72 2.46
N ARG A 25 -13.85 -9.96 2.76
CA ARG A 25 -15.23 -10.24 2.34
C ARG A 25 -15.64 -9.47 1.09
N ALA A 26 -15.05 -8.30 0.84
CA ALA A 26 -15.35 -7.46 -0.31
C ALA A 26 -14.51 -7.82 -1.55
N ASN A 27 -15.13 -7.81 -2.73
CA ASN A 27 -14.46 -7.87 -4.04
C ASN A 27 -14.96 -6.74 -4.95
N PRO A 28 -14.07 -5.87 -5.49
CA PRO A 28 -12.61 -5.86 -5.32
C PRO A 28 -12.14 -5.34 -3.95
N LYS A 29 -10.93 -5.73 -3.55
CA LYS A 29 -10.31 -5.35 -2.26
C LYS A 29 -9.85 -3.88 -2.29
N MET A 30 -10.76 -2.96 -1.94
CA MET A 30 -10.48 -1.52 -2.02
C MET A 30 -9.74 -0.98 -0.79
N ASN A 31 -9.97 -1.58 0.38
CA ASN A 31 -9.58 -1.03 1.68
C ASN A 31 -8.76 -2.06 2.47
N THR A 32 -7.49 -2.27 2.12
CA THR A 32 -6.63 -3.21 2.84
C THR A 32 -5.68 -2.47 3.79
N ALA A 33 -5.31 -3.12 4.90
CA ALA A 33 -4.29 -2.59 5.83
C ALA A 33 -2.90 -2.49 5.21
N ILE A 34 -2.65 -3.23 4.13
CA ILE A 34 -1.41 -3.18 3.38
C ILE A 34 -1.56 -2.08 2.31
N PRO A 35 -0.69 -1.07 2.28
CA PRO A 35 -0.75 -0.05 1.24
C PRO A 35 -0.49 -0.67 -0.14
N PRO A 36 -1.04 -0.09 -1.22
CA PRO A 36 -0.81 -0.59 -2.57
C PRO A 36 0.69 -0.53 -2.90
N TYR A 37 1.20 -1.61 -3.47
CA TYR A 37 2.59 -1.70 -3.89
C TYR A 37 2.87 -0.70 -5.01
N ASN A 38 3.84 0.19 -4.80
CA ASN A 38 4.30 1.14 -5.81
C ASN A 38 5.65 0.69 -6.40
N ALA A 39 5.57 0.01 -7.53
CA ALA A 39 6.75 -0.50 -8.24
C ALA A 39 7.70 0.62 -8.73
N GLN A 40 7.21 1.84 -8.97
CA GLN A 40 8.07 2.97 -9.40
C GLN A 40 9.03 3.42 -8.29
N LYS A 41 8.72 3.10 -7.03
CA LYS A 41 9.58 3.40 -5.86
C LYS A 41 10.47 2.22 -5.45
N ASP A 42 10.37 1.08 -6.14
CA ASP A 42 11.20 -0.10 -5.83
C ASP A 42 12.59 0.03 -6.48
N LYS A 43 13.62 -0.02 -5.64
CA LYS A 43 15.03 -0.02 -6.05
C LYS A 43 15.36 -1.19 -6.99
N HIS A 44 14.70 -2.33 -6.84
CA HIS A 44 14.94 -3.52 -7.68
C HIS A 44 14.22 -3.44 -9.02
N ALA A 45 13.20 -2.59 -9.14
CA ALA A 45 12.48 -2.37 -10.39
C ALA A 45 12.99 -1.12 -11.17
N THR A 46 13.99 -0.42 -10.64
CA THR A 46 14.45 0.87 -11.19
C THR A 46 14.82 0.78 -12.66
N ASP A 47 15.54 -0.27 -13.08
CA ASP A 47 15.96 -0.47 -14.48
C ASP A 47 14.80 -0.65 -15.46
N TYR A 48 13.64 -1.12 -14.99
CA TYR A 48 12.45 -1.20 -15.82
C TYR A 48 11.85 0.20 -16.04
N PHE A 49 11.71 0.97 -14.95
CA PHE A 49 11.06 2.29 -14.98
C PHE A 49 11.93 3.41 -15.55
N THR A 50 13.25 3.23 -15.64
CA THR A 50 14.17 4.18 -16.30
C THR A 50 14.10 4.09 -17.83
N LYS A 51 13.53 3.02 -18.40
CA LYS A 51 13.42 2.86 -19.85
C LYS A 51 12.52 3.93 -20.45
N ARG A 52 13.01 4.61 -21.49
CA ARG A 52 12.28 5.71 -22.15
C ARG A 52 10.91 5.30 -22.69
N THR A 53 10.75 4.06 -23.14
CA THR A 53 9.46 3.50 -23.58
C THR A 53 8.47 3.39 -22.44
N VAL A 54 8.92 2.94 -21.27
CA VAL A 54 8.11 2.82 -20.05
C VAL A 54 7.74 4.21 -19.53
N GLN A 55 8.68 5.16 -19.50
CA GLN A 55 8.38 6.53 -19.09
C GLN A 55 7.31 7.19 -19.97
N ARG A 56 7.40 7.04 -21.30
CA ARG A 56 6.37 7.55 -22.22
C ARG A 56 5.01 6.91 -21.97
N LEU A 57 4.99 5.61 -21.67
CA LEU A 57 3.76 4.90 -21.33
C LEU A 57 3.13 5.49 -20.06
N LEU A 58 3.90 5.61 -18.98
CA LEU A 58 3.43 6.14 -17.70
C LEU A 58 2.87 7.56 -17.83
N THR A 59 3.55 8.45 -18.56
CA THR A 59 3.03 9.81 -18.83
C THR A 59 1.71 9.77 -19.60
N ARG A 60 1.57 8.89 -20.59
CA ARG A 60 0.34 8.75 -21.37
C ARG A 60 -0.81 8.19 -20.53
N THR A 61 -0.53 7.27 -19.62
CA THR A 61 -1.53 6.62 -18.77
C THR A 61 -1.79 7.35 -17.45
N GLN A 62 -1.07 8.44 -17.17
CA GLN A 62 -1.14 9.19 -15.90
C GLN A 62 -0.89 8.31 -14.68
N GLN A 63 0.09 7.40 -14.79
CA GLN A 63 0.53 6.52 -13.72
C GLN A 63 1.80 7.03 -13.05
#